data_AF-A0A7X8ZQ69-F1
#
_entry.id   AF-A0A7X8ZQ69-F1
#
_cell.length_a   1.000
_cell.length_b   1.000
_cell.length_c   1.000
_cell.angle_alpha   90.00
_cell.angle_beta   90.00
_cell.angle_gamma   90.00
#
_symmetry.space_group_name_H-M   'P 1'
#
loop_
_entity.id
_entity.type
_entity.pdbx_description
1 polymer ?
#
loop_
_entity_poly.entity_id
_entity_poly.type
_entity_poly.pdbx_seq_one_letter_code
_entity_poly.pdbx_strand_id
1 'polypeptide(L)'
;MSLFPITAYDKSVYRDELADFLPTKMIDIHAHCYAASGKREPVPGEVKRTVSWPSKVASVNPIEDLLETYSLLLPEQEVVPLIFANAISGPGAQEYLRDGNNYCAEVAAEHKIPALYFSHPAESGAELERAVAAGGFCGLKSYLNLSPTYLPEAEIRIFDFFTPEQLETANKNKWVVMLHIPRHGRLADPINLAQVEEIAARWPNLKLILAHIGRAYCPGDVGEGLKRIAPLKRVSFDFSANCNAGVIRDTIDAVGPHRVLWGSDLPILRMRTRRICENNFY
;
A
#
# COMPACT_ATOMS: atom_id res chain seq x y z
N MET A 1 -7.18 25.33 6.20
CA MET A 1 -5.76 25.78 6.08
C MET A 1 -5.12 24.84 5.08
N SER A 2 -4.33 25.32 4.13
CA SER A 2 -3.66 24.47 3.12
C SER A 2 -2.96 23.29 3.79
N LEU A 3 -3.24 22.06 3.34
CA LEU A 3 -2.69 20.82 3.93
C LEU A 3 -1.16 20.78 3.95
N PHE A 4 -0.54 21.42 2.95
CA PHE A 4 0.90 21.64 2.82
C PHE A 4 1.13 22.78 1.81
N PRO A 5 2.32 23.44 1.79
CA PRO A 5 2.59 24.53 0.86
C PRO A 5 2.87 24.04 -0.57
N ILE A 6 2.11 24.56 -1.54
CA ILE A 6 2.38 24.45 -2.99
C ILE A 6 3.24 25.64 -3.42
N THR A 7 4.45 25.36 -3.90
CA THR A 7 5.43 26.36 -4.34
C THR A 7 5.23 26.73 -5.81
N ALA A 8 5.88 27.81 -6.25
CA ALA A 8 5.94 28.17 -7.67
C ALA A 8 6.60 27.07 -8.53
N TYR A 9 7.58 26.36 -7.96
CA TYR A 9 8.28 25.26 -8.65
C TYR A 9 7.36 24.05 -8.87
N ASP A 10 6.52 23.68 -7.90
CA ASP A 10 5.57 22.56 -8.09
C ASP A 10 4.58 22.89 -9.22
N LYS A 11 4.09 24.13 -9.24
CA LYS A 11 3.19 24.61 -10.29
C LYS A 11 3.84 24.61 -11.67
N SER A 12 5.13 24.93 -11.77
CA SER A 12 5.84 24.86 -13.05
C SER A 12 6.06 23.43 -13.50
N VAL A 13 6.50 22.53 -12.60
CA VAL A 13 6.66 21.11 -12.95
C VAL A 13 5.34 20.50 -13.41
N TYR A 14 4.24 20.77 -12.69
CA TYR A 14 2.93 20.29 -13.11
C TYR A 14 2.54 20.79 -14.50
N ARG A 15 2.56 22.11 -14.71
CA ARG A 15 2.13 22.73 -15.97
C ARG A 15 3.03 22.33 -17.14
N ASP A 16 4.34 22.34 -16.94
CA ASP A 16 5.31 22.23 -18.04
C ASP A 16 5.67 20.76 -18.35
N GLU A 17 5.48 19.82 -17.40
CA GLU A 17 5.91 18.42 -17.57
C GLU A 17 4.77 17.39 -17.40
N LEU A 18 3.73 17.66 -16.60
CA LEU A 18 2.75 16.65 -16.21
C LEU A 18 1.35 16.84 -16.82
N ALA A 19 0.86 18.09 -16.94
CA ALA A 19 -0.54 18.37 -17.29
C ALA A 19 -0.97 17.69 -18.60
N ASP A 20 -0.19 17.87 -19.68
CA ASP A 20 -0.47 17.28 -20.99
C ASP A 20 -0.03 15.80 -21.10
N PHE A 21 0.85 15.34 -20.22
CA PHE A 21 1.37 13.96 -20.24
C PHE A 21 0.44 12.98 -19.53
N LEU A 22 -0.15 13.39 -18.41
CA LEU A 22 -1.00 12.54 -17.58
C LEU A 22 -2.38 12.35 -18.20
N PRO A 23 -2.98 11.15 -18.07
CA PRO A 23 -4.34 10.95 -18.52
C PRO A 23 -5.31 11.80 -17.68
N THR A 24 -6.38 12.29 -18.32
CA THR A 24 -7.40 13.12 -17.65
C THR A 24 -8.13 12.41 -16.52
N LYS A 25 -8.19 11.08 -16.56
CA LYS A 25 -8.75 10.23 -15.50
C LYS A 25 -7.70 9.26 -15.00
N MET A 26 -7.52 9.23 -13.69
CA MET A 26 -6.51 8.43 -13.02
C MET A 26 -7.12 7.68 -11.85
N ILE A 27 -6.58 6.49 -11.57
CA ILE A 27 -6.83 5.79 -10.32
C ILE A 27 -5.55 5.89 -9.51
N ASP A 28 -5.65 6.43 -8.30
CA ASP A 28 -4.61 6.26 -7.30
C ASP A 28 -4.83 4.91 -6.62
N ILE A 29 -3.98 3.92 -6.94
CA ILE A 29 -4.18 2.58 -6.39
C ILE A 29 -3.81 2.48 -4.91
N HIS A 30 -3.15 3.48 -4.30
CA HIS A 30 -2.53 3.35 -2.98
C HIS A 30 -2.71 4.63 -2.16
N ALA A 31 -3.82 4.75 -1.43
CA ALA A 31 -4.06 5.88 -0.53
C ALA A 31 -4.61 5.43 0.84
N HIS A 32 -4.09 6.03 1.90
CA HIS A 32 -4.56 5.80 3.28
C HIS A 32 -5.68 6.80 3.59
N CYS A 33 -6.76 6.34 4.22
CA CYS A 33 -7.87 7.18 4.63
C CYS A 33 -8.21 6.86 6.10
N TYR A 34 -8.07 7.84 6.98
CA TYR A 34 -8.30 7.64 8.41
C TYR A 34 -8.71 8.94 9.09
N ALA A 35 -9.80 8.90 9.85
CA ALA A 35 -10.22 10.01 10.71
C ALA A 35 -9.28 10.17 11.92
N ALA A 36 -9.54 11.16 12.78
CA ALA A 36 -8.91 11.32 14.08
C ALA A 36 -9.28 10.18 15.05
N SER A 37 -8.88 8.96 14.74
CA SER A 37 -9.08 7.81 15.62
C SER A 37 -8.01 7.85 16.71
N GLY A 38 -8.45 8.24 17.91
CA GLY A 38 -7.82 8.01 19.21
C GLY A 38 -6.30 8.10 19.26
N LYS A 39 -5.75 9.15 19.88
CA LYS A 39 -4.34 9.17 20.29
C LYS A 39 -4.04 7.88 21.06
N ARG A 40 -3.21 7.01 20.48
CA ARG A 40 -2.69 5.85 21.16
C ARG A 40 -1.48 6.28 21.99
N GLU A 41 -1.59 6.10 23.29
CA GLU A 41 -0.43 6.22 24.17
C GLU A 41 0.55 5.06 23.87
N PRO A 42 1.86 5.34 23.72
CA PRO A 42 2.86 4.30 23.52
C PRO A 42 2.81 3.27 24.65
N VAL A 43 2.77 1.98 24.32
CA VAL A 43 2.79 0.91 25.33
C VAL A 43 4.26 0.62 25.70
N PRO A 44 4.64 0.67 27.00
CA PRO A 44 6.00 0.30 27.41
C PRO A 44 6.37 -1.11 26.95
N GLY A 45 7.52 -1.26 26.28
CA GLY A 45 7.99 -2.55 25.77
C GLY A 45 7.45 -2.94 24.39
N GLU A 46 6.68 -2.07 23.72
CA GLU A 46 6.23 -2.33 22.34
C GLU A 46 7.40 -2.42 21.37
N VAL A 47 7.49 -3.56 20.67
CA VAL A 47 8.48 -3.79 19.62
C VAL A 47 8.07 -2.98 18.38
N LYS A 48 8.78 -1.90 18.09
CA LYS A 48 8.62 -1.14 16.85
C LYS A 48 9.27 -1.90 15.69
N ARG A 49 8.44 -2.43 14.80
CA ARG A 49 8.86 -3.13 13.57
C ARG A 49 8.79 -2.25 12.32
N THR A 50 8.36 -1.00 12.50
CA THR A 50 8.24 -0.02 11.43
C THR A 50 8.82 1.31 11.85
N VAL A 51 9.26 2.06 10.84
CA VAL A 51 9.71 3.44 10.98
C VAL A 51 8.56 4.33 11.45
N SER A 52 8.87 5.29 12.34
CA SER A 52 7.86 6.17 12.96
C SER A 52 7.73 7.54 12.30
N TRP A 53 8.49 7.81 11.24
CA TRP A 53 8.38 9.10 10.53
C TRP A 53 7.10 9.25 9.71
N PRO A 54 6.49 8.20 9.10
CA PRO A 54 5.25 8.38 8.32
C PRO A 54 4.11 8.93 9.18
N SER A 55 4.02 8.50 10.44
CA SER A 55 3.03 9.00 11.40
C SER A 55 3.24 10.45 11.84
N LYS A 56 4.36 11.09 11.44
CA LYS A 56 4.62 12.51 11.69
C LYS A 56 4.08 13.41 10.58
N VAL A 57 3.69 12.84 9.43
CA VAL A 57 3.23 13.62 8.27
C VAL A 57 1.83 14.16 8.52
N ALA A 58 0.91 13.31 8.96
CA ALA A 58 -0.46 13.72 9.27
C ALA A 58 -1.04 12.82 10.37
N SER A 59 -1.55 13.43 11.44
CA SER A 59 -2.26 12.72 12.51
C SER A 59 -3.64 12.23 12.09
N VAL A 60 -4.18 12.79 11.01
CA VAL A 60 -5.45 12.45 10.38
C VAL A 60 -5.27 12.52 8.87
N ASN A 61 -6.03 11.72 8.13
CA ASN A 61 -6.17 11.88 6.69
C ASN A 61 -7.59 11.53 6.26
N PRO A 62 -8.58 12.39 6.56
CA PRO A 62 -9.93 12.18 6.11
C PRO A 62 -10.02 12.30 4.57
N ILE A 63 -11.14 11.85 3.99
CA ILE A 63 -11.32 11.83 2.54
C ILE A 63 -11.22 13.23 1.92
N GLU A 64 -11.71 14.26 2.61
CA GLU A 64 -11.66 15.65 2.16
C GLU A 64 -10.22 16.14 1.99
N ASP A 65 -9.33 15.80 2.93
CA ASP A 65 -7.92 16.15 2.84
C ASP A 65 -7.26 15.42 1.66
N LEU A 66 -7.65 14.17 1.40
CA LEU A 66 -7.14 13.40 0.27
C LEU A 66 -7.56 14.05 -1.07
N LEU A 67 -8.85 14.41 -1.21
CA LEU A 67 -9.40 15.06 -2.40
C LEU A 67 -8.85 16.48 -2.61
N GLU A 68 -8.67 17.25 -1.55
CA GLU A 68 -8.00 18.56 -1.60
C GLU A 68 -6.54 18.38 -2.05
N THR A 69 -5.84 17.34 -1.58
CA THR A 69 -4.47 17.06 -2.02
C THR A 69 -4.39 16.80 -3.53
N TYR A 70 -5.30 16.00 -4.11
CA TYR A 70 -5.33 15.82 -5.56
C TYR A 70 -5.64 17.13 -6.28
N SER A 71 -6.59 17.92 -5.80
CA SER A 71 -6.92 19.22 -6.40
C SER A 71 -5.75 20.20 -6.39
N LEU A 72 -4.88 20.12 -5.38
CA LEU A 72 -3.68 20.95 -5.27
C LEU A 72 -2.52 20.47 -6.16
N LEU A 73 -2.34 19.15 -6.30
CA LEU A 73 -1.21 18.55 -7.03
C LEU A 73 -1.50 18.30 -8.51
N LEU A 74 -2.74 17.97 -8.85
CA LEU A 74 -3.20 17.50 -10.15
C LEU A 74 -4.51 18.22 -10.56
N PRO A 75 -4.50 19.57 -10.66
CA PRO A 75 -5.72 20.37 -10.79
C PRO A 75 -6.56 20.11 -12.05
N GLU A 76 -5.98 19.49 -13.09
CA GLU A 76 -6.69 19.17 -14.34
C GLU A 76 -7.03 17.67 -14.47
N GLN A 77 -6.64 16.83 -13.50
CA GLN A 77 -6.94 15.39 -13.51
C GLN A 77 -8.09 15.05 -12.55
N GLU A 78 -8.98 14.18 -13.01
CA GLU A 78 -9.96 13.49 -12.17
C GLU A 78 -9.28 12.25 -11.56
N VAL A 79 -8.96 12.31 -10.26
CA VAL A 79 -8.30 11.22 -9.54
C VAL A 79 -9.30 10.47 -8.67
N VAL A 80 -9.42 9.16 -8.89
CA VAL A 80 -10.24 8.24 -8.08
C VAL A 80 -9.31 7.44 -7.17
N PRO A 81 -9.34 7.64 -5.84
CA PRO A 81 -8.50 6.88 -4.93
C PRO A 81 -9.07 5.49 -4.61
N LEU A 82 -8.19 4.49 -4.57
CA LEU A 82 -8.40 3.23 -3.85
C LEU A 82 -7.91 3.42 -2.42
N ILE A 83 -8.87 3.54 -1.49
CA ILE A 83 -8.57 3.87 -0.10
C ILE A 83 -8.52 2.64 0.81
N PHE A 84 -7.80 2.75 1.92
CA PHE A 84 -7.84 1.80 3.02
C PHE A 84 -7.40 2.47 4.32
N ALA A 85 -7.75 1.86 5.45
CA ALA A 85 -7.38 2.36 6.77
C ALA A 85 -5.86 2.32 6.99
N ASN A 86 -5.39 2.95 8.07
CA ASN A 86 -4.03 2.74 8.56
C ASN A 86 -3.97 1.54 9.53
N ALA A 87 -2.78 1.02 9.81
CA ALA A 87 -2.59 -0.03 10.81
C ALA A 87 -1.77 0.43 12.01
N ILE A 88 -2.14 -0.08 13.17
CA ILE A 88 -1.33 -0.05 14.39
C ILE A 88 -1.03 -1.48 14.84
N SER A 89 0.05 -1.66 15.60
CA SER A 89 0.38 -2.92 16.29
C SER A 89 -0.14 -2.91 17.73
N GLY A 90 -0.18 -4.08 18.38
CA GLY A 90 -0.37 -4.19 19.82
C GLY A 90 -1.82 -4.13 20.32
N PRO A 91 -2.05 -3.95 21.63
CA PRO A 91 -3.38 -3.88 22.21
C PRO A 91 -4.22 -2.77 21.57
N GLY A 92 -5.47 -3.05 21.25
CA GLY A 92 -6.37 -2.10 20.58
C GLY A 92 -6.29 -2.12 19.05
N ALA A 93 -5.39 -2.93 18.45
CA ALA A 93 -5.22 -2.96 16.99
C ALA A 93 -6.48 -3.44 16.26
N GLN A 94 -7.21 -4.41 16.79
CA GLN A 94 -8.44 -4.91 16.16
C GLN A 94 -9.55 -3.85 16.19
N GLU A 95 -9.71 -3.16 17.32
CA GLU A 95 -10.67 -2.06 17.46
C GLU A 95 -10.31 -0.89 16.53
N TYR A 96 -9.03 -0.51 16.47
CA TYR A 96 -8.55 0.54 15.57
C TYR A 96 -8.80 0.17 14.10
N LEU A 97 -8.50 -1.05 13.70
CA LEU A 97 -8.75 -1.54 12.34
C LEU A 97 -10.24 -1.59 12.03
N ARG A 98 -11.08 -2.06 12.97
CA ARG A 98 -12.54 -2.06 12.80
C ARG A 98 -13.06 -0.65 12.58
N ASP A 99 -12.67 0.30 13.42
CA ASP A 99 -13.15 1.67 13.34
C ASP A 99 -12.63 2.36 12.06
N GLY A 100 -11.38 2.09 11.67
CA GLY A 100 -10.80 2.56 10.41
C GLY A 100 -11.48 1.96 9.17
N ASN A 101 -11.80 0.67 9.19
CA ASN A 101 -12.54 0.00 8.12
C ASN A 101 -13.96 0.56 8.02
N ASN A 102 -14.66 0.76 9.14
CA ASN A 102 -15.99 1.37 9.15
C ASN A 102 -15.96 2.77 8.53
N TYR A 103 -14.99 3.60 8.93
CA TYR A 103 -14.81 4.92 8.33
C TYR A 103 -14.55 4.84 6.82
N CYS A 104 -13.66 3.94 6.37
CA CYS A 104 -13.40 3.73 4.95
C CYS A 104 -14.66 3.28 4.18
N ALA A 105 -15.48 2.41 4.75
CA ALA A 105 -16.72 1.94 4.12
C ALA A 105 -17.74 3.08 3.96
N GLU A 106 -17.91 3.90 5.00
CA GLU A 106 -18.80 5.06 4.99
C GLU A 106 -18.40 6.05 3.89
N VAL A 107 -17.15 6.51 3.89
CA VAL A 107 -16.68 7.49 2.90
C VAL A 107 -16.60 6.90 1.48
N ALA A 108 -16.29 5.61 1.34
CA ALA A 108 -16.28 4.95 0.05
C ALA A 108 -17.68 4.92 -0.58
N ALA A 109 -18.70 4.62 0.22
CA ALA A 109 -20.08 4.62 -0.21
C ALA A 109 -20.58 6.04 -0.56
N GLU A 110 -20.28 7.03 0.29
CA GLU A 110 -20.66 8.43 0.09
C GLU A 110 -20.06 9.00 -1.20
N HIS A 111 -18.75 8.80 -1.41
CA HIS A 111 -18.02 9.34 -2.55
C HIS A 111 -18.02 8.43 -3.78
N LYS A 112 -18.59 7.21 -3.69
CA LYS A 112 -18.62 6.19 -4.75
C LYS A 112 -17.23 5.82 -5.26
N ILE A 113 -16.29 5.66 -4.34
CA ILE A 113 -14.89 5.30 -4.61
C ILE A 113 -14.59 3.89 -4.10
N PRO A 114 -13.61 3.18 -4.67
CA PRO A 114 -13.27 1.84 -4.20
C PRO A 114 -12.47 1.87 -2.90
N ALA A 115 -12.62 0.83 -2.06
CA ALA A 115 -11.86 0.66 -0.83
C ALA A 115 -11.38 -0.79 -0.64
N LEU A 116 -10.27 -0.97 0.07
CA LEU A 116 -9.79 -2.27 0.56
C LEU A 116 -10.08 -2.41 2.05
N TYR A 117 -10.53 -3.60 2.44
CA TYR A 117 -10.69 -3.99 3.83
C TYR A 117 -9.32 -4.26 4.44
N PHE A 118 -8.99 -3.61 5.55
CA PHE A 118 -7.75 -3.84 6.27
C PHE A 118 -7.91 -5.04 7.20
N SER A 119 -7.46 -6.21 6.76
CA SER A 119 -7.59 -7.47 7.47
C SER A 119 -6.56 -7.65 8.58
N HIS A 120 -6.99 -8.23 9.69
CA HIS A 120 -6.15 -8.76 10.76
C HIS A 120 -5.95 -10.28 10.58
N PRO A 121 -4.74 -10.85 10.80
CA PRO A 121 -4.49 -12.28 10.56
C PRO A 121 -5.28 -13.25 11.46
N ALA A 122 -5.89 -12.75 12.53
CA ALA A 122 -6.75 -13.54 13.41
C ALA A 122 -8.17 -13.74 12.86
N GLU A 123 -8.57 -12.98 11.84
CA GLU A 123 -9.88 -13.10 11.22
C GLU A 123 -9.92 -14.30 10.27
N SER A 124 -10.94 -15.15 10.43
CA SER A 124 -11.22 -16.26 9.54
C SER A 124 -11.64 -15.78 8.15
N GLY A 125 -11.55 -16.68 7.17
CA GLY A 125 -11.99 -16.39 5.81
C GLY A 125 -13.48 -16.02 5.74
N ALA A 126 -14.32 -16.60 6.60
CA ALA A 126 -15.75 -16.32 6.65
C ALA A 126 -16.08 -14.97 7.32
N GLU A 127 -15.30 -14.56 8.31
CA GLU A 127 -15.42 -13.22 8.91
C GLU A 127 -15.05 -12.14 7.89
N LEU A 128 -13.94 -12.33 7.17
CA LEU A 128 -13.55 -11.43 6.08
C LEU A 128 -14.61 -11.34 4.98
N GLU A 129 -15.16 -12.48 4.53
CA GLU A 129 -16.20 -12.48 3.48
C GLU A 129 -17.45 -11.68 3.89
N ARG A 130 -17.88 -11.80 5.14
CA ARG A 130 -18.98 -10.99 5.67
C ARG A 130 -18.63 -9.51 5.77
N ALA A 131 -17.46 -9.18 6.30
CA ALA A 131 -17.04 -7.79 6.51
C ALA A 131 -16.80 -7.06 5.18
N VAL A 132 -16.13 -7.71 4.22
CA VAL A 132 -15.89 -7.17 2.88
C VAL A 132 -17.21 -6.89 2.16
N ALA A 133 -18.14 -7.86 2.18
CA ALA A 133 -19.45 -7.68 1.54
C ALA A 133 -20.28 -6.57 2.21
N ALA A 134 -20.29 -6.51 3.54
CA ALA A 134 -21.06 -5.51 4.29
C ALA A 134 -20.55 -4.07 4.06
N GLY A 135 -19.24 -3.87 3.96
CA GLY A 135 -18.65 -2.55 3.72
C GLY A 135 -18.43 -2.19 2.25
N GLY A 136 -18.83 -3.06 1.30
CA GLY A 136 -18.67 -2.80 -0.13
C GLY A 136 -17.21 -2.75 -0.61
N PHE A 137 -16.29 -3.42 0.10
CA PHE A 137 -14.86 -3.42 -0.26
C PHE A 137 -14.59 -4.29 -1.50
N CYS A 138 -13.57 -3.93 -2.28
CA CYS A 138 -13.17 -4.66 -3.48
C CYS A 138 -11.97 -5.60 -3.28
N GLY A 139 -11.44 -5.64 -2.06
CA GLY A 139 -10.37 -6.56 -1.69
C GLY A 139 -9.75 -6.26 -0.34
N LEU A 140 -8.52 -6.74 -0.16
CA LEU A 140 -7.84 -6.80 1.12
C LEU A 140 -6.54 -6.01 1.13
N LYS A 141 -6.26 -5.42 2.30
CA LYS A 141 -4.99 -4.86 2.72
C LYS A 141 -4.60 -5.49 4.06
N SER A 142 -3.31 -5.73 4.27
CA SER A 142 -2.76 -6.12 5.56
C SER A 142 -1.34 -5.59 5.68
N TYR A 143 -0.74 -5.71 6.86
CA TYR A 143 0.60 -5.20 7.11
C TYR A 143 1.37 -6.05 8.12
N LEU A 144 2.69 -6.11 7.94
CA LEU A 144 3.62 -6.92 8.73
C LEU A 144 3.57 -6.64 10.25
N ASN A 145 3.13 -5.45 10.65
CA ASN A 145 2.98 -5.09 12.06
C ASN A 145 1.88 -5.89 12.78
N LEU A 146 0.97 -6.50 12.04
CA LEU A 146 -0.10 -7.35 12.58
C LEU A 146 0.36 -8.79 12.83
N SER A 147 1.56 -9.17 12.36
CA SER A 147 2.12 -10.49 12.62
C SER A 147 2.37 -10.73 14.12
N PRO A 148 2.35 -11.99 14.59
CA PRO A 148 2.54 -12.31 16.01
C PRO A 148 3.75 -11.62 16.64
N THR A 149 3.58 -11.01 17.82
CA THR A 149 4.58 -10.12 18.47
C THR A 149 5.89 -10.80 18.85
N TYR A 150 5.90 -12.13 18.96
CA TYR A 150 7.11 -12.92 19.24
C TYR A 150 8.05 -13.07 18.04
N LEU A 151 7.57 -12.82 16.81
CA LEU A 151 8.40 -12.93 15.61
C LEU A 151 9.37 -11.73 15.50
N PRO A 152 10.68 -11.95 15.31
CA PRO A 152 11.58 -10.87 14.92
C PRO A 152 11.18 -10.25 13.59
N GLU A 153 11.38 -8.94 13.40
CA GLU A 153 11.03 -8.23 12.14
C GLU A 153 11.63 -8.91 10.91
N ALA A 154 12.91 -9.31 11.00
CA ALA A 154 13.63 -9.99 9.94
C ALA A 154 13.05 -11.37 9.57
N GLU A 155 12.26 -11.98 10.47
CA GLU A 155 11.70 -13.32 10.31
C GLU A 155 10.24 -13.34 9.88
N ILE A 156 9.56 -12.19 9.87
CA ILE A 156 8.16 -12.10 9.41
C ILE A 156 8.06 -12.53 7.95
N ARG A 157 7.03 -13.32 7.65
CA ARG A 157 6.69 -13.86 6.34
C ARG A 157 5.31 -13.37 5.91
N ILE A 158 5.01 -13.46 4.62
CA ILE A 158 3.74 -12.98 4.05
C ILE A 158 2.55 -13.67 4.75
N PHE A 159 2.67 -14.99 4.96
CA PHE A 159 1.61 -15.79 5.59
C PHE A 159 1.38 -15.50 7.09
N ASP A 160 2.25 -14.71 7.74
CA ASP A 160 2.06 -14.31 9.13
C ASP A 160 1.08 -13.13 9.29
N PHE A 161 0.73 -12.45 8.19
CA PHE A 161 -0.24 -11.34 8.19
C PHE A 161 -1.26 -11.42 7.05
N PHE A 162 -1.07 -12.32 6.08
CA PHE A 162 -2.07 -12.75 5.11
C PHE A 162 -2.14 -14.28 5.11
N THR A 163 -3.03 -14.85 5.92
CA THR A 163 -3.04 -16.31 6.10
C THR A 163 -3.50 -17.03 4.81
N PRO A 164 -3.11 -18.29 4.59
CA PRO A 164 -3.60 -19.08 3.45
C PRO A 164 -5.13 -19.15 3.36
N GLU A 165 -5.83 -19.15 4.49
CA GLU A 165 -7.30 -19.11 4.53
C GLU A 165 -7.86 -17.80 3.97
N GLN A 166 -7.26 -16.66 4.35
CA GLN A 166 -7.66 -15.35 3.83
C GLN A 166 -7.38 -15.23 2.32
N LEU A 167 -6.26 -15.78 1.86
CA LEU A 167 -5.91 -15.83 0.43
C LEU A 167 -6.86 -16.73 -0.37
N GLU A 168 -7.34 -17.84 0.22
CA GLU A 168 -8.37 -18.69 -0.38
C GLU A 168 -9.68 -17.92 -0.56
N THR A 169 -10.13 -17.18 0.46
CA THR A 169 -11.32 -16.31 0.37
C THR A 169 -11.14 -15.23 -0.70
N ALA A 170 -9.99 -14.56 -0.73
CA ALA A 170 -9.70 -13.54 -1.74
C ALA A 170 -9.69 -14.12 -3.16
N ASN A 171 -9.14 -15.33 -3.33
CA ASN A 171 -9.12 -16.05 -4.59
C ASN A 171 -10.52 -16.41 -5.07
N LYS A 172 -11.33 -17.02 -4.20
CA LYS A 172 -12.74 -17.37 -4.46
C LYS A 172 -13.52 -16.15 -4.98
N ASN A 173 -13.32 -15.00 -4.34
CA ASN A 173 -14.04 -13.76 -4.65
C ASN A 173 -13.35 -12.85 -5.68
N LYS A 174 -12.20 -13.26 -6.24
CA LYS A 174 -11.41 -12.50 -7.23
C LYS A 174 -11.00 -11.11 -6.75
N TRP A 175 -10.80 -10.97 -5.45
CA TRP A 175 -10.47 -9.71 -4.80
C TRP A 175 -9.08 -9.19 -5.14
N VAL A 176 -8.91 -7.89 -5.01
CA VAL A 176 -7.58 -7.27 -4.93
C VAL A 176 -6.90 -7.67 -3.63
N VAL A 177 -5.61 -7.99 -3.69
CA VAL A 177 -4.76 -8.15 -2.49
C VAL A 177 -3.56 -7.23 -2.67
N MET A 178 -3.51 -6.18 -1.86
CA MET A 178 -2.37 -5.26 -1.85
C MET A 178 -1.36 -5.69 -0.80
N LEU A 179 -0.21 -6.18 -1.27
CA LEU A 179 0.77 -6.87 -0.46
C LEU A 179 2.03 -6.03 -0.25
N HIS A 180 2.29 -5.69 1.00
CA HIS A 180 3.61 -5.22 1.46
C HIS A 180 4.46 -6.43 1.86
N ILE A 181 5.50 -6.77 1.06
CA ILE A 181 6.36 -7.91 1.41
C ILE A 181 7.27 -7.60 2.62
N PRO A 182 7.47 -8.54 3.55
CA PRO A 182 8.26 -8.31 4.77
C PRO A 182 9.77 -8.44 4.51
N ARG A 183 10.56 -8.65 5.57
CA ARG A 183 12.02 -8.92 5.55
C ARG A 183 12.91 -7.80 5.02
N HIS A 184 14.20 -7.90 5.31
CA HIS A 184 15.20 -6.89 4.92
C HIS A 184 15.64 -7.02 3.47
N GLY A 185 15.65 -8.23 2.90
CA GLY A 185 16.03 -8.45 1.50
C GLY A 185 15.00 -7.96 0.46
N ARG A 186 13.85 -7.44 0.92
CA ARG A 186 12.80 -6.83 0.05
C ARG A 186 12.41 -7.78 -1.09
N LEU A 187 12.37 -7.28 -2.33
CA LEU A 187 12.01 -8.05 -3.51
C LEU A 187 13.04 -9.13 -3.83
N ALA A 188 14.31 -8.92 -3.49
CA ALA A 188 15.37 -9.91 -3.66
C ALA A 188 15.37 -11.02 -2.59
N ASP A 189 14.57 -10.91 -1.52
CA ASP A 189 14.56 -11.91 -0.45
C ASP A 189 13.99 -13.24 -0.95
N PRO A 190 14.71 -14.37 -0.80
CA PRO A 190 14.30 -15.65 -1.35
C PRO A 190 13.00 -16.18 -0.74
N ILE A 191 12.71 -15.89 0.53
CA ILE A 191 11.47 -16.32 1.19
C ILE A 191 10.28 -15.51 0.69
N ASN A 192 10.45 -14.18 0.51
CA ASN A 192 9.41 -13.36 -0.11
C ASN A 192 9.09 -13.83 -1.52
N LEU A 193 10.11 -14.08 -2.35
CA LEU A 193 9.93 -14.55 -3.72
C LEU A 193 9.22 -15.90 -3.76
N ALA A 194 9.65 -16.87 -2.94
CA ALA A 194 9.02 -18.18 -2.87
C ALA A 194 7.53 -18.09 -2.49
N GLN A 195 7.17 -17.24 -1.52
CA GLN A 195 5.78 -17.07 -1.11
C GLN A 195 4.95 -16.30 -2.15
N VAL A 196 5.51 -15.32 -2.85
CA VAL A 196 4.81 -14.65 -3.96
C VAL A 196 4.53 -15.62 -5.10
N GLU A 197 5.49 -16.49 -5.45
CA GLU A 197 5.29 -17.53 -6.46
C GLU A 197 4.24 -18.55 -6.03
N GLU A 198 4.28 -18.97 -4.77
CA GLU A 198 3.27 -19.84 -4.19
C GLU A 198 1.89 -19.20 -4.27
N ILE A 199 1.77 -17.90 -3.97
CA ILE A 199 0.51 -17.17 -4.08
C ILE A 199 0.01 -17.17 -5.51
N ALA A 200 0.88 -16.80 -6.46
CA ALA A 200 0.52 -16.72 -7.87
C ALA A 200 0.11 -18.08 -8.46
N ALA A 201 0.68 -19.18 -7.95
CA ALA A 201 0.37 -20.53 -8.40
C ALA A 201 -0.92 -21.09 -7.77
N ARG A 202 -1.09 -20.93 -6.45
CA ARG A 202 -2.20 -21.54 -5.70
C ARG A 202 -3.49 -20.73 -5.78
N TRP A 203 -3.38 -19.41 -5.86
CA TRP A 203 -4.52 -18.49 -5.87
C TRP A 203 -4.52 -17.65 -7.15
N PRO A 204 -4.78 -18.25 -8.33
CA PRO A 204 -4.67 -17.56 -9.61
C PRO A 204 -5.79 -16.55 -9.92
N ASN A 205 -6.87 -16.55 -9.13
CA ASN A 205 -8.05 -15.71 -9.36
C ASN A 205 -8.01 -14.38 -8.59
N LEU A 206 -7.29 -14.30 -7.46
CA LEU A 206 -7.05 -13.02 -6.80
C LEU A 206 -6.20 -12.09 -7.68
N LYS A 207 -6.29 -10.79 -7.43
CA LYS A 207 -5.51 -9.76 -8.12
C LYS A 207 -4.41 -9.28 -7.19
N LEU A 208 -3.21 -9.86 -7.31
CA LEU A 208 -2.09 -9.51 -6.45
C LEU A 208 -1.41 -8.23 -6.93
N ILE A 209 -1.24 -7.27 -6.02
CA ILE A 209 -0.45 -6.04 -6.23
C ILE A 209 0.68 -6.04 -5.20
N LEU A 210 1.92 -6.08 -5.67
CA LEU A 210 3.10 -5.88 -4.82
C LEU A 210 3.35 -4.39 -4.61
N ALA A 211 3.18 -3.93 -3.39
CA ALA A 211 3.29 -2.52 -3.04
C ALA A 211 4.73 -2.00 -3.15
N HIS A 212 4.89 -0.78 -3.65
CA HIS A 212 6.16 -0.05 -3.75
C HIS A 212 7.25 -0.86 -4.48
N ILE A 213 6.89 -1.61 -5.53
CA ILE A 213 7.77 -2.52 -6.25
C ILE A 213 8.41 -3.55 -5.29
N GLY A 214 7.57 -4.17 -4.45
CA GLY A 214 8.07 -5.09 -3.42
C GLY A 214 9.03 -4.41 -2.44
N ARG A 215 8.83 -3.11 -2.17
CA ARG A 215 9.70 -2.29 -1.31
C ARG A 215 11.16 -2.22 -1.80
N ALA A 216 11.38 -2.33 -3.11
CA ALA A 216 12.71 -2.17 -3.69
C ALA A 216 13.00 -0.68 -3.92
N TYR A 217 13.78 -0.06 -3.06
CA TYR A 217 14.05 1.39 -3.12
C TYR A 217 15.47 1.70 -3.63
N CYS A 218 16.35 0.69 -3.63
CA CYS A 218 17.68 0.69 -4.22
C CYS A 218 17.80 -0.41 -5.29
N PRO A 219 18.74 -0.28 -6.26
CA PRO A 219 19.00 -1.34 -7.24
C PRO A 219 19.32 -2.71 -6.60
N GLY A 220 20.05 -2.70 -5.49
CA GLY A 220 20.35 -3.92 -4.72
C GLY A 220 19.12 -4.64 -4.13
N ASP A 221 18.03 -3.91 -3.85
CA ASP A 221 16.79 -4.50 -3.32
C ASP A 221 16.02 -5.29 -4.39
N VAL A 222 16.31 -5.02 -5.66
CA VAL A 222 15.70 -5.69 -6.82
C VAL A 222 16.34 -7.06 -7.03
N GLY A 223 17.68 -7.11 -7.08
CA GLY A 223 18.46 -8.33 -7.28
C GLY A 223 17.95 -9.22 -8.43
N GLU A 224 17.89 -10.53 -8.20
CA GLU A 224 17.26 -11.49 -9.13
C GLU A 224 15.73 -11.50 -9.03
N GLY A 225 15.14 -10.68 -8.15
CA GLY A 225 13.70 -10.67 -7.87
C GLY A 225 12.85 -10.39 -9.11
N LEU A 226 13.22 -9.38 -9.92
CA LEU A 226 12.51 -9.09 -11.18
C LEU A 226 12.50 -10.27 -12.15
N LYS A 227 13.60 -11.02 -12.25
CA LYS A 227 13.67 -12.19 -13.14
C LYS A 227 12.72 -13.30 -12.69
N ARG A 228 12.58 -13.52 -11.38
CA ARG A 228 11.68 -14.54 -10.83
C ARG A 228 10.20 -14.15 -10.93
N ILE A 229 9.89 -12.86 -10.77
CA ILE A 229 8.49 -12.39 -10.84
C ILE A 229 8.02 -12.07 -12.27
N ALA A 230 8.91 -11.79 -13.22
CA ALA A 230 8.54 -11.47 -14.61
C ALA A 230 7.66 -12.54 -15.31
N PRO A 231 7.89 -13.85 -15.08
CA PRO A 231 7.00 -14.92 -15.53
C PRO A 231 5.61 -14.92 -14.88
N LEU A 232 5.45 -14.35 -13.68
CA LEU A 232 4.19 -14.33 -12.93
C LEU A 232 3.21 -13.30 -13.52
N LYS A 233 2.56 -13.64 -14.63
CA LYS A 233 1.73 -12.72 -15.44
C LYS A 233 0.53 -12.10 -14.71
N ARG A 234 0.16 -12.62 -13.54
CA ARG A 234 -0.99 -12.15 -12.73
C ARG A 234 -0.59 -11.29 -11.53
N VAL A 235 0.70 -10.98 -11.40
CA VAL A 235 1.24 -10.11 -10.35
C VAL A 235 1.46 -8.72 -10.94
N SER A 236 0.79 -7.73 -10.35
CA SER A 236 1.00 -6.31 -10.64
C SER A 236 1.84 -5.67 -9.54
N PHE A 237 2.31 -4.46 -9.79
CA PHE A 237 3.15 -3.67 -8.90
C PHE A 237 2.60 -2.26 -8.85
N ASP A 238 2.57 -1.64 -7.68
CA ASP A 238 2.51 -0.17 -7.62
C ASP A 238 3.92 0.38 -7.38
N PHE A 239 4.18 1.61 -7.86
CA PHE A 239 5.43 2.33 -7.59
C PHE A 239 5.25 3.48 -6.59
N SER A 240 4.17 3.45 -5.80
CA SER A 240 3.94 4.49 -4.79
C SER A 240 5.11 4.53 -3.80
N ALA A 241 5.41 5.71 -3.25
CA ALA A 241 6.56 5.95 -2.36
C ALA A 241 7.94 5.50 -2.88
N ASN A 242 8.07 5.18 -4.18
CA ASN A 242 9.33 4.82 -4.81
C ASN A 242 9.85 6.00 -5.64
N CYS A 243 10.95 6.60 -5.20
CA CYS A 243 11.58 7.73 -5.91
C CYS A 243 12.78 7.31 -6.76
N ASN A 244 13.00 6.00 -6.96
CA ASN A 244 14.15 5.48 -7.69
C ASN A 244 13.78 5.19 -9.15
N ALA A 245 14.07 6.14 -10.05
CA ALA A 245 13.77 6.01 -11.48
C ALA A 245 14.41 4.77 -12.14
N GLY A 246 15.58 4.32 -11.64
CA GLY A 246 16.22 3.10 -12.13
C GLY A 246 15.39 1.86 -11.82
N VAL A 247 14.96 1.72 -10.57
CA VAL A 247 14.12 0.59 -10.15
C VAL A 247 12.77 0.58 -10.86
N ILE A 248 12.15 1.76 -11.04
CA ILE A 248 10.89 1.88 -11.78
C ILE A 248 11.07 1.43 -13.24
N ARG A 249 12.11 1.93 -13.92
CA ARG A 249 12.41 1.54 -15.30
C ARG A 249 12.69 0.04 -15.43
N ASP A 250 13.56 -0.50 -14.60
CA ASP A 250 13.93 -1.92 -14.63
C ASP A 250 12.69 -2.80 -14.41
N THR A 251 11.76 -2.36 -13.55
CA THR A 251 10.48 -3.04 -13.34
C THR A 251 9.62 -3.01 -14.60
N ILE A 252 9.43 -1.85 -15.22
CA ILE A 252 8.67 -1.72 -16.47
C ILE A 252 9.28 -2.60 -17.57
N ASP A 253 10.60 -2.62 -17.71
CA ASP A 253 11.31 -3.44 -18.70
C ASP A 253 11.09 -4.94 -18.44
N ALA A 254 11.11 -5.36 -17.18
CA ALA A 254 10.94 -6.76 -16.81
C ALA A 254 9.49 -7.25 -16.93
N VAL A 255 8.51 -6.42 -16.54
CA VAL A 255 7.12 -6.88 -16.41
C VAL A 255 6.16 -6.33 -17.45
N GLY A 256 6.56 -5.28 -18.16
CA GLY A 256 5.73 -4.52 -19.10
C GLY A 256 4.84 -3.48 -18.41
N PRO A 257 4.47 -2.39 -19.11
CA PRO A 257 3.76 -1.26 -18.51
C PRO A 257 2.35 -1.62 -18.00
N HIS A 258 1.71 -2.66 -18.54
CA HIS A 258 0.37 -3.10 -18.12
C HIS A 258 0.29 -3.71 -16.71
N ARG A 259 1.45 -4.01 -16.08
CA ARG A 259 1.52 -4.56 -14.73
C ARG A 259 2.09 -3.57 -13.71
N VAL A 260 2.36 -2.34 -14.11
CA VAL A 260 2.91 -1.29 -13.25
C VAL A 260 1.86 -0.19 -13.09
N LEU A 261 1.43 0.03 -11.84
CA LEU A 261 0.34 0.91 -11.46
C LEU A 261 0.89 2.13 -10.70
N TRP A 262 0.27 3.28 -10.92
CA TRP A 262 0.56 4.47 -10.11
C TRP A 262 -0.24 4.45 -8.81
N GLY A 263 0.39 4.90 -7.73
CA GLY A 263 -0.29 5.28 -6.50
C GLY A 263 0.51 6.35 -5.76
N SER A 264 -0.15 7.14 -4.92
CA SER A 264 0.50 8.26 -4.24
C SER A 264 1.09 7.92 -2.88
N ASP A 265 0.59 6.88 -2.21
CA ASP A 265 0.84 6.60 -0.80
C ASP A 265 0.45 7.79 0.11
N LEU A 266 -0.54 8.60 -0.28
CA LEU A 266 -1.02 9.72 0.54
C LEU A 266 -1.63 9.22 1.86
N PRO A 267 -1.43 9.93 2.98
CA PRO A 267 -0.84 11.27 3.07
C PRO A 267 0.69 11.28 3.15
N ILE A 268 1.36 10.12 3.13
CA ILE A 268 2.79 10.01 3.46
C ILE A 268 3.61 10.89 2.52
N LEU A 269 3.32 10.86 1.22
CA LEU A 269 4.00 11.71 0.21
C LEU A 269 3.52 13.17 0.14
N ARG A 270 2.73 13.66 1.10
CA ARG A 270 2.66 15.12 1.33
C ARG A 270 4.03 15.66 1.76
N MET A 271 4.89 14.79 2.31
CA MET A 271 6.29 15.12 2.47
C MET A 271 6.99 15.13 1.11
N ARG A 272 7.85 16.14 0.88
CA ARG A 272 8.73 16.17 -0.29
C ARG A 272 9.83 15.12 -0.10
N THR A 273 9.82 14.08 -0.93
CA THR A 273 10.76 12.97 -0.82
C THR A 273 11.83 13.01 -1.91
N ARG A 274 13.04 12.64 -1.50
CA ARG A 274 14.10 12.19 -2.39
C ARG A 274 14.69 10.93 -1.78
N ARG A 275 15.08 9.98 -2.62
CA ARG A 275 15.87 8.83 -2.20
C ARG A 275 17.30 8.98 -2.67
N ILE A 276 18.24 8.76 -1.75
CA ILE A 276 19.67 8.70 -2.05
C ILE A 276 20.06 7.26 -1.73
N CYS A 277 20.63 6.55 -2.70
CA CYS A 277 21.10 5.19 -2.51
C CYS A 277 22.63 5.22 -2.42
N GLU A 278 23.19 4.86 -1.26
CA GLU A 278 24.63 4.74 -1.03
C GLU A 278 24.94 3.32 -0.57
N ASN A 279 25.85 2.63 -1.27
CA ASN A 279 26.23 1.25 -0.96
C ASN A 279 25.04 0.26 -0.87
N ASN A 280 24.00 0.45 -1.70
CA ASN A 280 22.74 -0.30 -1.66
C ASN A 280 21.87 -0.07 -0.40
N PHE A 281 22.08 1.03 0.31
CA PHE A 281 21.23 1.47 1.41
C PHE A 281 20.62 2.84 1.10
N TYR A 282 19.43 3.13 1.65
CA TYR A 282 18.67 4.35 1.42
C TYR A 282 18.12 4.98 2.71
#